data_AF-A0A2E5IH48-F1
#
_entry.id   AF-A0A2E5IH48-F1
#
_cell.length_a   1.000
_cell.length_b   1.000
_cell.length_c   1.000
_cell.angle_alpha   90.00
_cell.angle_beta   90.00
_cell.angle_gamma   90.00
#
_symmetry.space_group_name_H-M   'P 1'
#
loop_
_entity.id
_entity.type
_entity.pdbx_description
1 polymer ?
#
loop_
_entity_poly.entity_id
_entity_poly.type
_entity_poly.pdbx_seq_one_letter_code
_entity_poly.pdbx_strand_id
1 'polypeptide(L)'
;MIPDMTIGQLTTEASSRWGEIWDPRATRMTILLLCPRKERKMMELHGDMIEHGQPVMAVFHRPRAEAHLLEEQGFDPRAASFQFVNIATADMGPWMQQLVNNEGWLRSSIALNPTPFSVGLPSQRPFEAVQTLCFRHPSLPALEQYFLPYPAESLPGKCFVSLPRRAAAEMARQQAEVLGVGRLEKPQPPAPEPAPEPQPAPVAEAPSESQETEASEAEEPASQTPPEDTAEPPAEEHVSVPLPPTAKPDPAPAQAETPVPLPPTPGEASTESPAEDAPGDGELSGSENIDLPEVVEEAEEISELEVELRAFFQELIDAGVEPSAFMDDPRWEDISERAVAEGLETWPILLQMTAMG
;
A
#
# COMPACT_ATOMS: atom_id res chain seq x y z
N MET A 1 7.33 -4.68 -11.90
CA MET A 1 7.78 -4.70 -10.49
C MET A 1 8.79 -3.61 -10.29
N ILE A 2 8.71 -2.84 -9.19
CA ILE A 2 9.60 -1.72 -8.91
C ILE A 2 10.11 -1.85 -7.46
N PRO A 3 11.44 -1.98 -7.24
CA PRO A 3 12.01 -2.08 -5.90
C PRO A 3 11.98 -0.73 -5.18
N ASP A 4 12.01 -0.78 -3.85
CA ASP A 4 12.19 0.36 -2.94
C ASP A 4 11.27 1.56 -3.23
N MET A 5 10.01 1.28 -3.56
CA MET A 5 8.98 2.29 -3.74
C MET A 5 7.82 2.07 -2.77
N THR A 6 7.08 3.15 -2.54
CA THR A 6 5.83 3.15 -1.79
C THR A 6 4.65 3.35 -2.74
N ILE A 7 3.45 2.92 -2.33
CA ILE A 7 2.22 3.20 -3.08
C ILE A 7 2.00 4.71 -3.24
N GLY A 8 2.30 5.50 -2.21
CA GLY A 8 2.15 6.95 -2.22
C GLY A 8 3.08 7.63 -3.23
N GLN A 9 4.34 7.20 -3.33
CA GLN A 9 5.26 7.69 -4.36
C GLN A 9 4.77 7.32 -5.76
N LEU A 10 4.36 6.06 -5.99
CA LEU A 10 3.82 5.64 -7.27
C LEU A 10 2.58 6.42 -7.67
N THR A 11 1.70 6.72 -6.71
CA THR A 11 0.49 7.53 -6.92
C THR A 11 0.86 8.96 -7.30
N THR A 12 1.86 9.55 -6.65
CA THR A 12 2.33 10.91 -6.95
C THR A 12 2.96 11.01 -8.34
N GLU A 13 3.71 9.98 -8.74
CA GLU A 13 4.39 9.92 -10.04
C GLU A 13 3.50 9.37 -11.16
N ALA A 14 2.27 8.95 -10.85
CA ALA A 14 1.41 8.17 -11.74
C ALA A 14 1.10 8.87 -13.05
N SER A 15 0.78 10.17 -13.02
CA SER A 15 0.51 10.96 -14.23
C SER A 15 1.71 11.02 -15.17
N SER A 16 2.93 11.11 -14.63
CA SER A 16 4.14 11.09 -15.43
C SER A 16 4.48 9.69 -15.93
N ARG A 17 4.20 8.65 -15.13
CA ARG A 17 4.57 7.26 -15.42
C ARG A 17 3.63 6.59 -16.41
N TRP A 18 2.33 6.83 -16.29
CA TRP A 18 1.30 6.10 -17.04
C TRP A 18 0.46 7.00 -17.95
N GLY A 19 0.65 8.32 -17.91
CA GLY A 19 0.03 9.27 -18.83
C GLY A 19 -1.49 9.11 -18.88
N GLU A 20 -2.03 8.90 -20.08
CA GLU A 20 -3.47 8.80 -20.33
C GLU A 20 -4.16 7.59 -19.67
N ILE A 21 -3.40 6.56 -19.29
CA ILE A 21 -3.93 5.36 -18.64
C ILE A 21 -4.33 5.68 -17.19
N TRP A 22 -3.63 6.61 -16.56
CA TRP A 22 -3.93 7.06 -15.21
C TRP A 22 -4.96 8.19 -15.23
N ASP A 23 -6.06 8.01 -14.52
CA ASP A 23 -7.02 9.07 -14.23
C ASP A 23 -6.82 9.61 -12.81
N PRO A 24 -6.32 10.87 -12.65
CA PRO A 24 -6.17 11.50 -11.34
C PRO A 24 -7.49 11.71 -10.60
N ARG A 25 -8.63 11.65 -11.29
CA ARG A 25 -9.96 11.88 -10.71
C ARG A 25 -10.65 10.58 -10.28
N ALA A 26 -10.09 9.43 -10.64
CA ALA A 26 -10.60 8.15 -10.20
C ALA A 26 -10.51 8.07 -8.67
N THR A 27 -11.61 7.70 -8.03
CA THR A 27 -11.60 7.41 -6.59
C THR A 27 -10.86 6.10 -6.35
N ARG A 28 -9.92 6.09 -5.41
CA ARG A 28 -9.07 4.94 -5.12
C ARG A 28 -9.15 4.58 -3.64
N MET A 29 -8.92 3.31 -3.35
CA MET A 29 -8.84 2.81 -1.99
C MET A 29 -7.69 1.82 -1.84
N THR A 30 -7.13 1.76 -0.64
CA THR A 30 -6.09 0.80 -0.28
C THR A 30 -6.73 -0.29 0.59
N ILE A 31 -6.81 -1.50 0.07
CA ILE A 31 -7.38 -2.68 0.75
C ILE A 31 -6.26 -3.62 1.23
N LEU A 32 -6.57 -4.49 2.18
CA LEU A 32 -5.68 -5.55 2.65
C LEU A 32 -6.12 -6.91 2.10
N LEU A 33 -5.19 -7.65 1.51
CA LEU A 33 -5.36 -9.05 1.13
C LEU A 33 -4.49 -9.94 2.03
N LEU A 34 -5.12 -10.98 2.60
CA LEU A 34 -4.45 -12.00 3.41
C LEU A 34 -4.46 -13.33 2.64
N CYS A 35 -3.30 -13.78 2.18
CA CYS A 35 -3.14 -15.06 1.50
C CYS A 35 -2.12 -15.96 2.20
N PRO A 36 -2.22 -17.30 2.08
CA PRO A 36 -1.17 -18.20 2.51
C PRO A 36 0.15 -17.87 1.81
N ARG A 37 1.28 -18.01 2.51
CA ARG A 37 2.60 -17.68 1.93
C ARG A 37 2.91 -18.43 0.62
N LYS A 38 2.48 -19.69 0.52
CA LYS A 38 2.60 -20.52 -0.69
C LYS A 38 1.92 -19.92 -1.93
N GLU A 39 0.90 -19.10 -1.75
CA GLU A 39 0.11 -18.48 -2.83
C GLU A 39 0.60 -17.08 -3.19
N ARG A 40 1.67 -16.59 -2.55
CA ARG A 40 2.24 -15.26 -2.79
C ARG A 40 2.55 -15.02 -4.27
N LYS A 41 3.22 -15.96 -4.95
CA LYS A 41 3.57 -15.84 -6.37
C LYS A 41 2.33 -15.70 -7.27
N MET A 42 1.25 -16.39 -6.92
CA MET A 42 -0.02 -16.27 -7.64
C MET A 42 -0.63 -14.88 -7.44
N MET A 43 -0.61 -14.35 -6.21
CA MET A 43 -1.09 -13.00 -5.91
C MET A 43 -0.25 -11.87 -6.53
N GLU A 44 1.04 -12.12 -6.81
CA GLU A 44 1.89 -11.19 -7.57
C GLU A 44 1.45 -11.05 -9.04
N LEU A 45 0.89 -12.12 -9.62
CA LEU A 45 0.42 -12.18 -11.01
C LEU A 45 -1.09 -11.95 -11.16
N HIS A 46 -1.82 -11.81 -10.05
CA HIS A 46 -3.29 -11.66 -10.04
C HIS A 46 -3.78 -10.56 -10.98
N GLY A 47 -3.10 -9.42 -10.97
CA GLY A 47 -3.48 -8.30 -11.83
C GLY A 47 -3.33 -8.55 -13.32
N ASP A 48 -2.44 -9.45 -13.73
CA ASP A 48 -2.23 -9.76 -15.16
C ASP A 48 -3.34 -10.67 -15.71
N MET A 49 -4.03 -11.38 -14.81
CA MET A 49 -5.15 -12.26 -15.11
C MET A 49 -6.50 -11.53 -15.15
N ILE A 50 -6.57 -10.33 -14.57
CA ILE A 50 -7.81 -9.57 -14.44
C ILE A 50 -7.82 -8.38 -15.38
N GLU A 51 -8.97 -8.15 -16.01
CA GLU A 51 -9.22 -6.92 -16.75
C GLU A 51 -9.65 -5.81 -15.80
N HIS A 52 -8.89 -4.72 -15.81
CA HIS A 52 -9.16 -3.52 -15.04
C HIS A 52 -8.87 -2.29 -15.90
N GLY A 53 -9.39 -1.15 -15.49
CA GLY A 53 -9.33 0.11 -16.19
C GLY A 53 -8.16 1.02 -15.83
N GLN A 54 -7.84 1.04 -14.53
CA GLN A 54 -6.82 1.90 -13.95
C GLN A 54 -5.64 1.07 -13.44
N PRO A 55 -4.41 1.58 -13.49
CA PRO A 55 -3.25 0.89 -12.92
C PRO A 55 -3.49 0.49 -11.47
N VAL A 56 -3.17 -0.76 -11.12
CA VAL A 56 -3.32 -1.29 -9.76
C VAL A 56 -1.93 -1.44 -9.14
N MET A 57 -1.74 -0.91 -7.93
CA MET A 57 -0.47 -0.92 -7.22
C MET A 57 -0.59 -1.79 -5.98
N ALA A 58 0.33 -2.71 -5.78
CA ALA A 58 0.34 -3.60 -4.64
C ALA A 58 1.72 -3.68 -3.99
N VAL A 59 1.76 -3.76 -2.66
CA VAL A 59 2.99 -3.97 -1.89
C VAL A 59 2.75 -5.03 -0.84
N PHE A 60 3.72 -5.93 -0.66
CA PHE A 60 3.69 -6.89 0.44
C PHE A 60 4.38 -6.30 1.66
N HIS A 61 3.65 -6.26 2.78
CA HIS A 61 4.22 -5.95 4.08
C HIS A 61 4.63 -7.25 4.78
N ARG A 62 5.78 -7.21 5.47
CA ARG A 62 6.23 -8.31 6.33
C ARG A 62 6.35 -7.77 7.76
N PRO A 63 5.45 -8.15 8.67
CA PRO A 63 5.58 -7.83 10.09
C PRO A 63 6.96 -8.23 10.62
N ARG A 64 7.66 -7.30 11.27
CA ARG A 64 8.95 -7.54 11.92
C ARG A 64 8.80 -7.38 13.43
N ALA A 65 9.16 -6.22 13.97
CA ALA A 65 9.05 -5.97 15.41
C ALA A 65 7.60 -6.05 15.90
N GLU A 66 6.63 -5.69 15.05
CA GLU A 66 5.20 -5.74 15.33
C GLU A 66 4.58 -7.15 15.27
N ALA A 67 5.36 -8.18 14.91
CA ALA A 67 4.87 -9.55 14.78
C ALA A 67 4.24 -10.09 16.07
N HIS A 68 4.82 -9.77 17.24
CA HIS A 68 4.27 -10.19 18.53
C HIS A 68 2.84 -9.66 18.78
N LEU A 69 2.50 -8.48 18.27
CA LEU A 69 1.15 -7.91 18.40
C LEU A 69 0.09 -8.69 17.61
N LEU A 70 0.50 -9.41 16.57
CA LEU A 70 -0.37 -10.31 15.83
C LEU A 70 -0.50 -11.65 16.56
N GLU A 71 0.60 -12.13 17.15
CA GLU A 71 0.60 -13.36 17.96
C GLU A 71 -0.27 -13.20 19.22
N GLU A 72 -0.27 -12.03 19.85
CA GLU A 72 -1.19 -11.67 20.96
C GLU A 72 -2.67 -11.74 20.55
N GLN A 73 -2.98 -11.49 19.27
CA GLN A 73 -4.32 -11.65 18.70
C GLN A 73 -4.63 -13.10 18.29
N GLY A 74 -3.69 -14.04 18.49
CA GLY A 74 -3.81 -15.44 18.06
C GLY A 74 -3.64 -15.64 16.55
N PHE A 75 -3.01 -14.69 15.86
CA PHE A 75 -2.71 -14.78 14.43
C PHE A 75 -1.23 -15.07 14.20
N ASP A 76 -0.91 -16.17 13.51
CA ASP A 76 0.47 -16.50 13.14
C ASP A 76 0.95 -15.63 11.94
N PRO A 77 1.93 -14.71 12.13
CA PRO A 77 2.48 -13.88 11.05
C PRO A 77 3.24 -14.71 9.99
N ARG A 78 3.63 -15.94 10.32
CA ARG A 78 4.36 -16.85 9.44
C ARG A 78 3.44 -17.66 8.53
N ALA A 79 2.17 -17.82 8.87
CA ALA A 79 1.20 -18.51 8.04
C ALA A 79 0.72 -17.67 6.84
N ALA A 80 0.76 -16.34 6.93
CA ALA A 80 0.18 -15.44 5.94
C ALA A 80 1.19 -14.53 5.25
N SER A 81 0.79 -14.02 4.09
CA SER A 81 1.35 -12.85 3.43
C SER A 81 0.32 -11.72 3.48
N PHE A 82 0.79 -10.52 3.79
CA PHE A 82 -0.02 -9.32 3.93
C PHE A 82 0.24 -8.42 2.73
N GLN A 83 -0.74 -8.28 1.84
CA GLN A 83 -0.61 -7.49 0.64
C GLN A 83 -1.55 -6.29 0.71
N PHE A 84 -1.00 -5.08 0.65
CA PHE A 84 -1.78 -3.87 0.47
C PHE A 84 -1.95 -3.62 -1.02
N VAL A 85 -3.19 -3.42 -1.45
CA VAL A 85 -3.54 -3.18 -2.85
C VAL A 85 -4.29 -1.87 -2.96
N ASN A 86 -3.71 -0.92 -3.69
CA ASN A 86 -4.36 0.33 -4.05
C ASN A 86 -4.98 0.20 -5.44
N ILE A 87 -6.31 0.27 -5.47
CA ILE A 87 -7.14 0.01 -6.65
C ILE A 87 -8.19 1.11 -6.80
N ALA A 88 -8.58 1.41 -8.05
CA ALA A 88 -9.72 2.27 -8.32
C ALA A 88 -11.01 1.58 -7.86
N THR A 89 -11.93 2.33 -7.25
CA THR A 89 -13.16 1.74 -6.69
C THR A 89 -14.04 1.09 -7.75
N ALA A 90 -13.99 1.57 -8.99
CA ALA A 90 -14.68 0.99 -10.14
C ALA A 90 -14.15 -0.41 -10.50
N ASP A 91 -12.85 -0.65 -10.33
CA ASP A 91 -12.19 -1.92 -10.69
C ASP A 91 -12.23 -2.96 -9.56
N MET A 92 -12.63 -2.58 -8.33
CA MET A 92 -12.60 -3.47 -7.16
C MET A 92 -13.52 -4.69 -7.31
N GLY A 93 -14.70 -4.53 -7.91
CA GLY A 93 -15.64 -5.62 -8.15
C GLY A 93 -15.03 -6.73 -9.01
N PRO A 94 -14.66 -6.45 -10.28
CA PRO A 94 -13.98 -7.41 -11.15
C PRO A 94 -12.72 -8.01 -10.52
N TRP A 95 -11.93 -7.17 -9.83
CA TRP A 95 -10.68 -7.57 -9.20
C TRP A 95 -10.84 -8.59 -8.07
N MET A 96 -11.93 -8.48 -7.30
CA MET A 96 -12.24 -9.38 -6.19
C MET A 96 -13.16 -10.55 -6.59
N GLN A 97 -13.81 -10.47 -7.76
CA GLN A 97 -14.84 -11.42 -8.17
C GLN A 97 -14.33 -12.87 -8.20
N GLN A 98 -13.16 -13.11 -8.80
CA GLN A 98 -12.57 -14.45 -8.86
C GLN A 98 -12.23 -14.98 -7.46
N LEU A 99 -11.61 -14.14 -6.62
CA LEU A 99 -11.20 -14.53 -5.27
C LEU A 99 -12.41 -14.87 -4.39
N VAL A 100 -13.46 -14.05 -4.43
CA VAL A 100 -14.65 -14.24 -3.58
C VAL A 100 -15.53 -15.38 -4.11
N ASN A 101 -15.81 -15.42 -5.41
CA ASN A 101 -16.79 -16.37 -5.95
C ASN A 101 -16.21 -17.75 -6.24
N ASN A 102 -14.96 -17.82 -6.72
CA ASN A 102 -14.37 -19.09 -7.15
C ASN A 102 -13.52 -19.70 -6.04
N GLU A 103 -12.76 -18.87 -5.32
CA GLU A 103 -11.84 -19.34 -4.26
C GLU A 103 -12.45 -19.20 -2.85
N GLY A 104 -13.63 -18.61 -2.71
CA GLY A 104 -14.34 -18.50 -1.44
C GLY A 104 -13.68 -17.56 -0.44
N TRP A 105 -12.95 -16.54 -0.91
CA TRP A 105 -12.34 -15.54 -0.03
C TRP A 105 -13.41 -14.78 0.75
N LEU A 106 -13.09 -14.53 2.02
CA LEU A 106 -13.99 -13.92 2.97
C LEU A 106 -13.68 -12.43 3.09
N ARG A 107 -14.72 -11.61 2.92
CA ARG A 107 -14.65 -10.17 3.11
C ARG A 107 -14.92 -9.81 4.56
N SER A 108 -14.04 -9.01 5.15
CA SER A 108 -14.21 -8.38 6.47
C SER A 108 -13.74 -6.94 6.43
N SER A 109 -13.82 -6.26 7.57
CA SER A 109 -13.21 -4.95 7.75
C SER A 109 -12.13 -5.04 8.83
N ILE A 110 -11.06 -4.26 8.68
CA ILE A 110 -9.91 -4.28 9.55
C ILE A 110 -9.49 -2.85 9.91
N ALA A 111 -9.05 -2.65 11.16
CA ALA A 111 -8.46 -1.40 11.62
C ALA A 111 -6.95 -1.42 11.41
N LEU A 112 -6.42 -0.49 10.61
CA LEU A 112 -4.99 -0.25 10.48
C LEU A 112 -4.56 0.75 11.55
N ASN A 113 -3.84 0.27 12.56
CA ASN A 113 -3.38 1.07 13.69
C ASN A 113 -1.88 1.38 13.57
N PRO A 114 -1.42 2.54 14.06
CA PRO A 114 0.00 2.78 14.23
C PRO A 114 0.58 1.80 15.25
N THR A 115 1.79 1.31 15.01
CA THR A 115 2.51 0.48 15.98
C THR A 115 2.70 1.25 17.29
N PRO A 116 2.34 0.68 18.45
CA PRO A 116 2.56 1.31 19.75
C PRO A 116 4.03 1.65 19.98
N PHE A 117 4.30 2.82 20.59
CA PHE A 117 5.67 3.23 20.93
C PHE A 117 6.41 2.26 21.85
N SER A 118 5.67 1.43 22.62
CA SER A 118 6.25 0.39 23.47
C SER A 118 7.03 -0.68 22.69
N VAL A 119 6.75 -0.85 21.39
CA VAL A 119 7.50 -1.77 20.51
C VAL A 119 8.90 -1.24 20.18
N GLY A 120 9.15 0.06 20.37
CA GLY A 120 10.49 0.64 20.25
C GLY A 120 11.05 0.71 18.82
N LEU A 121 10.20 0.77 17.80
CA LEU A 121 10.66 0.93 16.42
C LEU A 121 11.27 2.33 16.21
N PRO A 122 12.56 2.44 15.84
CA PRO A 122 13.26 3.73 15.80
C PRO A 122 12.74 4.67 14.70
N SER A 123 12.17 4.10 13.62
CA SER A 123 11.77 4.85 12.44
C SER A 123 10.25 5.05 12.34
N GLN A 124 9.44 4.62 13.32
CA GLN A 124 7.98 4.67 13.22
C GLN A 124 7.43 6.10 13.17
N ARG A 125 6.33 6.30 12.43
CA ARG A 125 5.59 7.56 12.39
C ARG A 125 4.16 7.32 12.89
N PRO A 126 3.66 8.06 13.90
CA PRO A 126 2.27 7.95 14.30
C PRO A 126 1.36 8.43 13.17
N PHE A 127 0.23 7.74 12.98
CA PHE A 127 -0.83 8.11 12.05
C PHE A 127 -2.20 7.75 12.63
N GLU A 128 -3.25 8.35 12.08
CA GLU A 128 -4.63 8.08 12.51
C GLU A 128 -5.05 6.66 12.13
N ALA A 129 -5.72 5.95 13.03
CA ALA A 129 -6.22 4.62 12.73
C ALA A 129 -7.24 4.67 11.59
N VAL A 130 -7.04 3.84 10.55
CA VAL A 130 -7.91 3.82 9.38
C VAL A 130 -8.62 2.48 9.28
N GLN A 131 -9.94 2.52 9.17
CA GLN A 131 -10.74 1.33 8.86
C GLN A 131 -10.72 1.07 7.35
N THR A 132 -10.33 -0.13 6.94
CA THR A 132 -10.34 -0.53 5.52
C THR A 132 -10.99 -1.90 5.31
N LEU A 133 -11.14 -2.29 4.04
CA LEU A 133 -11.60 -3.62 3.64
C LEU A 133 -10.44 -4.61 3.69
N CYS A 134 -10.74 -5.79 4.23
CA CYS A 134 -9.84 -6.93 4.24
C CYS A 134 -10.50 -8.09 3.49
N PHE A 135 -9.77 -8.71 2.56
CA PHE A 135 -10.18 -9.98 1.96
C PHE A 135 -9.16 -11.04 2.37
N ARG A 136 -9.65 -12.13 2.95
CA ARG A 136 -8.80 -13.20 3.46
C ARG A 136 -9.12 -14.53 2.79
N HIS A 137 -8.08 -15.30 2.55
CA HIS A 137 -8.22 -16.70 2.15
C HIS A 137 -8.93 -17.50 3.27
N PRO A 138 -9.83 -18.44 2.94
CA PRO A 138 -10.64 -19.18 3.92
C PRO A 138 -9.82 -20.01 4.90
N SER A 139 -8.57 -20.38 4.56
CA SER A 139 -7.69 -21.15 5.45
C SER A 139 -7.03 -20.31 6.55
N LEU A 140 -7.11 -18.97 6.49
CA LEU A 140 -6.49 -18.08 7.46
C LEU A 140 -7.52 -17.59 8.49
N PRO A 141 -7.12 -17.39 9.76
CA PRO A 141 -8.02 -16.83 10.76
C PRO A 141 -8.43 -15.39 10.40
N ALA A 142 -9.52 -14.92 11.00
CA ALA A 142 -9.92 -13.53 10.86
C ALA A 142 -8.96 -12.62 11.63
N LEU A 143 -8.79 -11.39 11.15
CA LEU A 143 -7.96 -10.37 11.78
C LEU A 143 -8.74 -9.06 11.84
N GLU A 144 -8.85 -8.48 13.02
CA GLU A 144 -9.61 -7.25 13.28
C GLU A 144 -8.71 -6.02 13.32
N GLN A 145 -7.46 -6.18 13.76
CA GLN A 145 -6.50 -5.09 13.89
C GLN A 145 -5.16 -5.48 13.27
N TYR A 146 -4.58 -4.53 12.53
CA TYR A 146 -3.24 -4.69 11.96
C TYR A 146 -2.38 -3.48 12.29
N PHE A 147 -1.16 -3.73 12.74
CA PHE A 147 -0.24 -2.70 13.19
C PHE A 147 0.79 -2.40 12.11
N LEU A 148 1.03 -1.12 11.85
CA LEU A 148 2.00 -0.67 10.87
C LEU A 148 2.91 0.44 11.44
N PRO A 149 4.20 0.46 11.07
CA PRO A 149 5.10 1.56 11.43
C PRO A 149 4.80 2.87 10.69
N TYR A 150 4.11 2.78 9.55
CA TYR A 150 3.72 3.89 8.68
C TYR A 150 2.32 3.64 8.10
N PRO A 151 1.62 4.66 7.61
CA PRO A 151 0.40 4.45 6.81
C PRO A 151 0.66 3.46 5.67
N ALA A 152 -0.34 2.66 5.30
CA ALA A 152 -0.21 1.63 4.27
C ALA A 152 0.37 2.14 2.94
N GLU A 153 0.08 3.39 2.59
CA GLU A 153 0.58 4.03 1.38
C GLU A 153 2.07 4.39 1.42
N SER A 154 2.64 4.53 2.61
CA SER A 154 4.03 4.91 2.86
C SER A 154 4.92 3.72 3.22
N LEU A 155 4.41 2.49 3.16
CA LEU A 155 5.20 1.30 3.44
C LEU A 155 6.25 1.09 2.34
N PRO A 156 7.55 1.10 2.67
CA PRO A 156 8.60 0.82 1.70
C PRO A 156 8.59 -0.67 1.36
N GLY A 157 8.71 -0.99 0.08
CA GLY A 157 8.86 -2.37 -0.32
C GLY A 157 8.87 -2.57 -1.82
N LYS A 158 8.79 -3.85 -2.21
CA LYS A 158 8.70 -4.25 -3.60
C LYS A 158 7.28 -4.02 -4.10
N CYS A 159 7.10 -3.00 -4.94
CA CYS A 159 5.81 -2.67 -5.51
C CYS A 159 5.55 -3.45 -6.81
N PHE A 160 4.37 -4.04 -6.88
CA PHE A 160 3.83 -4.74 -8.03
C PHE A 160 2.80 -3.83 -8.68
N VAL A 161 2.98 -3.56 -9.96
CA VAL A 161 2.07 -2.70 -10.70
C VAL A 161 1.49 -3.53 -11.82
N SER A 162 0.17 -3.65 -11.84
CA SER A 162 -0.55 -4.22 -12.97
C SER A 162 -1.11 -3.09 -13.82
N LEU A 163 -0.91 -3.19 -15.13
CA LEU A 163 -1.36 -2.20 -16.10
C LEU A 163 -2.59 -2.72 -16.86
N PRO A 164 -3.58 -1.87 -17.11
CA PRO A 164 -4.79 -2.25 -17.80
C PRO A 164 -4.47 -2.64 -19.26
N ARG A 165 -5.20 -3.64 -19.78
CA ARG A 165 -5.17 -3.94 -21.22
C ARG A 165 -5.86 -2.80 -21.96
N ARG A 166 -5.37 -2.41 -23.16
CA ARG A 166 -5.89 -1.22 -23.89
C ARG A 166 -7.42 -1.18 -24.02
N ALA A 167 -8.06 -2.30 -24.32
CA ALA A 167 -9.52 -2.39 -24.41
C ALA A 167 -10.23 -2.17 -23.07
N ALA A 168 -9.67 -2.69 -21.97
CA ALA A 168 -10.20 -2.53 -20.62
C ALA A 168 -10.03 -1.08 -20.11
N ALA A 169 -8.92 -0.43 -20.46
CA ALA A 169 -8.68 0.98 -20.15
C ALA A 169 -9.72 1.91 -20.79
N GLU A 170 -10.07 1.68 -22.06
CA GLU A 170 -11.13 2.43 -22.76
C GLU A 170 -12.53 2.15 -22.18
N MET A 171 -12.85 0.88 -21.90
CA MET A 171 -14.13 0.51 -21.29
C MET A 171 -14.32 1.14 -19.91
N ALA A 172 -13.27 1.15 -19.09
CA ALA A 172 -13.35 1.74 -17.76
C ALA A 172 -13.46 3.27 -17.80
N ARG A 173 -12.83 3.93 -18.78
CA ARG A 173 -13.08 5.36 -19.03
C ARG A 173 -14.55 5.63 -19.33
N GLN A 174 -15.14 4.82 -20.21
CA GLN A 174 -16.57 4.93 -20.52
C GLN A 174 -17.45 4.67 -19.28
N GLN A 175 -17.11 3.66 -18.47
CA GLN A 175 -17.83 3.37 -17.23
C GLN A 175 -17.71 4.52 -16.22
N ALA A 176 -16.52 5.11 -16.05
CA ALA A 176 -16.33 6.28 -15.18
C ALA A 176 -17.12 7.50 -15.67
N GLU A 177 -17.16 7.73 -16.98
CA GLU A 177 -17.94 8.79 -17.61
C GLU A 177 -19.45 8.59 -17.38
N VAL A 178 -19.95 7.36 -17.56
CA VAL A 178 -21.36 7.00 -17.34
C VAL A 178 -21.75 7.10 -15.86
N LEU A 179 -20.87 6.69 -14.94
CA LEU A 179 -21.11 6.83 -13.49
C LEU A 179 -20.99 8.27 -12.98
N GLY A 180 -20.68 9.25 -13.84
CA GLY A 180 -20.62 10.66 -13.47
C GLY A 180 -19.46 11.02 -12.52
N VAL A 181 -18.51 10.11 -12.34
CA VAL A 181 -17.29 10.34 -11.56
C VAL A 181 -16.25 10.90 -12.52
N GLY A 182 -15.99 12.21 -12.46
CA GLY A 182 -14.98 12.87 -13.30
C GLY A 182 -15.53 13.65 -14.49
N ARG A 183 -16.44 14.61 -14.26
CA ARG A 183 -16.80 15.64 -15.26
C ARG A 183 -15.53 16.35 -15.78
N LEU A 184 -15.03 15.92 -16.92
CA LEU A 184 -14.14 16.70 -17.77
C LEU A 184 -15.02 17.68 -18.54
N GLU A 185 -14.97 18.95 -18.15
CA GLU A 185 -15.07 20.02 -19.14
C GLU A 185 -14.01 19.71 -20.20
N LYS A 186 -14.47 19.43 -21.43
CA LYS A 186 -13.58 19.30 -22.58
C LYS A 186 -12.69 20.55 -22.63
N PRO A 187 -11.36 20.44 -22.76
CA PRO A 187 -10.55 21.59 -23.13
C PRO A 187 -11.13 22.17 -24.40
N GLN A 188 -11.54 23.44 -24.31
CA GLN A 188 -12.03 24.17 -25.46
C GLN A 188 -10.95 24.12 -26.55
N PRO A 189 -11.28 23.76 -27.80
CA PRO A 189 -10.33 23.85 -28.89
C PRO A 189 -9.71 25.24 -28.90
N PRO A 190 -8.40 25.38 -29.14
CA PRO A 190 -7.76 26.69 -29.20
C PRO A 190 -8.55 27.57 -30.17
N ALA A 191 -8.90 28.77 -29.72
CA ALA A 191 -9.62 29.74 -30.52
C ALA A 191 -8.91 29.89 -31.88
N PRO A 192 -9.64 29.83 -33.01
CA PRO A 192 -9.03 30.08 -34.30
C PRO A 192 -8.36 31.46 -34.28
N GLU A 193 -7.10 31.53 -34.73
CA GLU A 193 -6.41 32.78 -35.01
C GLU A 193 -7.34 33.71 -35.81
N PRO A 194 -7.40 35.02 -35.47
CA PRO A 194 -8.23 35.95 -36.22
C PRO A 194 -7.67 36.02 -37.65
N ALA A 195 -8.48 35.59 -38.61
CA ALA A 195 -8.23 35.80 -40.02
C ALA A 195 -8.05 37.32 -40.29
N PRO A 196 -7.12 37.72 -41.16
CA PRO A 196 -6.87 39.12 -41.45
C PRO A 196 -8.10 39.77 -42.11
N GLU A 197 -8.43 40.97 -41.64
CA GLU A 197 -9.55 41.80 -42.09
C GLU A 197 -9.50 42.04 -43.61
N PRO A 198 -10.61 41.85 -44.35
CA PRO A 198 -10.70 42.30 -45.73
C PRO A 198 -11.00 43.81 -45.79
N GLN A 199 -10.09 44.57 -46.40
CA GLN A 199 -10.29 45.98 -46.76
C GLN A 199 -11.30 46.14 -47.92
N PRO A 200 -11.99 47.30 -48.05
CA PRO A 200 -13.21 47.44 -48.86
C PRO A 200 -12.99 47.90 -50.31
N ALA A 201 -13.76 47.29 -51.23
CA ALA A 201 -14.49 47.78 -52.45
C ALA A 201 -13.75 48.61 -53.54
N PRO A 202 -14.12 48.57 -54.86
CA PRO A 202 -15.48 48.89 -55.34
C PRO A 202 -16.04 48.18 -56.62
N VAL A 203 -17.37 48.02 -56.60
CA VAL A 203 -18.42 48.25 -57.62
C VAL A 203 -18.17 47.92 -59.12
N ALA A 204 -19.02 47.04 -59.66
CA ALA A 204 -19.61 47.20 -61.00
C ALA A 204 -21.02 46.55 -61.05
N GLU A 205 -22.00 47.31 -61.57
CA GLU A 205 -23.44 47.03 -61.67
C GLU A 205 -23.81 46.03 -62.80
N ALA A 206 -24.76 45.13 -62.49
CA ALA A 206 -26.05 44.76 -63.15
C ALA A 206 -26.20 44.73 -64.71
N PRO A 207 -27.20 44.02 -65.33
CA PRO A 207 -28.53 43.67 -64.76
C PRO A 207 -29.22 42.31 -65.14
N SER A 208 -30.27 41.98 -64.33
CA SER A 208 -31.61 41.36 -64.56
C SER A 208 -31.82 40.15 -65.51
N GLU A 209 -32.77 39.20 -65.37
CA GLU A 209 -34.00 39.03 -64.56
C GLU A 209 -34.56 37.58 -64.71
N SER A 210 -35.56 37.22 -63.88
CA SER A 210 -36.59 36.14 -64.03
C SER A 210 -36.23 34.71 -63.60
N GLN A 211 -37.03 33.91 -62.86
CA GLN A 211 -38.45 33.95 -62.49
C GLN A 211 -38.72 33.00 -61.30
N GLU A 212 -39.69 33.33 -60.44
CA GLU A 212 -40.38 32.42 -59.51
C GLU A 212 -41.38 31.53 -60.24
N THR A 213 -41.61 30.30 -59.74
CA THR A 213 -42.95 29.68 -59.68
C THR A 213 -42.97 28.55 -58.65
N GLU A 214 -43.86 28.70 -57.68
CA GLU A 214 -44.43 27.65 -56.81
C GLU A 214 -45.18 26.58 -57.61
N ALA A 215 -45.23 25.35 -57.09
CA ALA A 215 -46.38 24.46 -57.21
C ALA A 215 -46.37 23.40 -56.09
N SER A 216 -47.40 23.47 -55.25
CA SER A 216 -47.82 22.52 -54.21
C SER A 216 -48.48 21.25 -54.77
N GLU A 217 -48.76 20.33 -53.82
CA GLU A 217 -49.80 19.28 -53.74
C GLU A 217 -49.27 17.85 -53.84
N ALA A 218 -49.23 17.12 -52.71
CA ALA A 218 -50.32 16.31 -52.08
C ALA A 218 -49.99 14.81 -52.36
N GLU A 219 -50.16 13.82 -51.50
CA GLU A 219 -51.21 13.50 -50.52
C GLU A 219 -50.63 12.65 -49.36
N GLU A 220 -51.04 12.95 -48.14
CA GLU A 220 -51.50 11.97 -47.13
C GLU A 220 -53.04 11.83 -47.34
N PRO A 221 -53.78 10.79 -46.87
CA PRO A 221 -53.78 10.36 -45.46
C PRO A 221 -54.21 8.90 -45.17
N ALA A 222 -54.12 8.46 -43.90
CA ALA A 222 -55.27 7.96 -43.11
C ALA A 222 -54.85 7.22 -41.82
N SER A 223 -54.93 7.96 -40.71
CA SER A 223 -55.64 7.66 -39.44
C SER A 223 -55.79 6.21 -38.94
N GLN A 224 -55.35 5.98 -37.68
CA GLN A 224 -56.25 5.72 -36.53
C GLN A 224 -55.50 5.44 -35.20
N THR A 225 -56.02 6.01 -34.11
CA THR A 225 -55.75 5.76 -32.68
C THR A 225 -57.10 5.51 -31.97
N PRO A 226 -57.17 5.19 -30.65
CA PRO A 226 -56.85 3.98 -29.87
C PRO A 226 -58.16 3.36 -29.25
N PRO A 227 -58.17 2.51 -28.20
CA PRO A 227 -58.09 2.99 -26.80
C PRO A 227 -57.46 2.04 -25.73
N GLU A 228 -57.25 2.63 -24.56
CA GLU A 228 -56.97 2.13 -23.19
C GLU A 228 -57.70 0.84 -22.73
N ASP A 229 -57.03 0.01 -21.92
CA ASP A 229 -57.63 -0.60 -20.72
C ASP A 229 -56.57 -1.06 -19.67
N THR A 230 -56.56 -0.35 -18.54
CA THR A 230 -56.49 -0.78 -17.12
C THR A 230 -55.76 -2.07 -16.71
N ALA A 231 -54.73 -1.91 -15.88
CA ALA A 231 -54.51 -2.71 -14.65
C ALA A 231 -53.50 -2.03 -13.68
N GLU A 232 -53.99 -1.62 -12.52
CA GLU A 232 -53.28 -1.33 -11.24
C GLU A 232 -53.63 -2.46 -10.24
N PRO A 233 -53.10 -2.55 -8.99
CA PRO A 233 -51.76 -2.33 -8.40
C PRO A 233 -51.36 -3.61 -7.57
N PRO A 234 -50.58 -3.66 -6.44
CA PRO A 234 -50.26 -2.70 -5.36
C PRO A 234 -48.74 -2.33 -5.30
N ALA A 235 -48.27 -1.15 -4.88
CA ALA A 235 -48.44 -0.44 -3.60
C ALA A 235 -47.88 -1.21 -2.39
N GLU A 236 -46.56 -1.21 -2.22
CA GLU A 236 -45.89 -1.55 -0.95
C GLU A 236 -45.13 -0.33 -0.40
N GLU A 237 -45.75 0.24 0.63
CA GLU A 237 -45.20 0.90 1.82
C GLU A 237 -43.84 1.62 1.74
N HIS A 238 -43.92 2.94 1.64
CA HIS A 238 -42.87 3.84 2.13
C HIS A 238 -42.79 3.74 3.67
N VAL A 239 -41.92 2.87 4.18
CA VAL A 239 -41.49 2.93 5.58
C VAL A 239 -40.59 4.15 5.76
N SER A 240 -41.18 5.21 6.29
CA SER A 240 -40.46 6.38 6.80
C SER A 240 -39.72 5.99 8.07
N VAL A 241 -38.39 5.90 8.01
CA VAL A 241 -37.54 5.74 9.20
C VAL A 241 -37.47 7.09 9.92
N PRO A 242 -37.88 7.20 11.20
CA PRO A 242 -37.79 8.45 11.94
C PRO A 242 -36.32 8.73 12.31
N LEU A 243 -35.88 9.98 12.12
CA LEU A 243 -34.61 10.45 12.66
C LEU A 243 -34.59 10.31 14.18
N PRO A 244 -33.46 9.93 14.80
CA PRO A 244 -33.32 9.95 16.25
C PRO A 244 -33.45 11.38 16.79
N PRO A 245 -34.00 11.57 18.01
CA PRO A 245 -34.18 12.90 18.57
C PRO A 245 -32.83 13.55 18.84
N THR A 246 -32.70 14.79 18.35
CA THR A 246 -31.69 15.76 18.79
C THR A 246 -31.70 15.84 20.32
N ALA A 247 -30.64 15.37 20.95
CA ALA A 247 -30.36 15.65 22.34
C ALA A 247 -29.91 17.12 22.45
N LYS A 248 -30.71 17.93 23.13
CA LYS A 248 -30.27 19.25 23.62
C LYS A 248 -29.15 19.06 24.65
N PRO A 249 -28.19 20.00 24.72
CA PRO A 249 -27.19 20.01 25.78
C PRO A 249 -27.83 20.55 27.06
N ASP A 250 -27.61 19.87 28.17
CA ASP A 250 -27.87 20.39 29.51
C ASP A 250 -26.70 19.97 30.43
N PRO A 251 -26.51 20.63 31.58
CA PRO A 251 -25.38 21.52 31.80
C PRO A 251 -24.38 20.93 32.79
N ALA A 252 -23.21 21.58 32.86
CA ALA A 252 -22.23 21.34 33.91
C ALA A 252 -22.84 21.43 35.32
N PRO A 253 -22.34 20.63 36.28
CA PRO A 253 -22.21 21.06 37.65
C PRO A 253 -20.77 21.53 37.88
N ALA A 254 -20.68 22.78 38.32
CA ALA A 254 -19.47 23.39 38.80
C ALA A 254 -19.13 22.94 40.23
N GLN A 255 -17.84 23.12 40.54
CA GLN A 255 -17.22 23.37 41.86
C GLN A 255 -16.71 22.17 42.67
N ALA A 256 -15.38 22.07 42.75
CA ALA A 256 -14.67 22.25 44.01
C ALA A 256 -13.21 22.65 43.74
N GLU A 257 -12.89 23.92 44.00
CA GLU A 257 -11.51 24.42 44.11
C GLU A 257 -10.94 23.96 45.45
N THR A 258 -9.77 23.32 45.44
CA THR A 258 -8.87 23.29 46.61
C THR A 258 -7.42 23.46 46.14
N PRO A 259 -6.63 24.33 46.79
CA PRO A 259 -5.35 24.81 46.28
C PRO A 259 -4.16 23.92 46.66
N VAL A 260 -3.08 24.11 45.89
CA VAL A 260 -1.74 23.49 45.89
C VAL A 260 -1.05 23.54 47.27
N PRO A 261 -0.11 22.60 47.57
CA PRO A 261 1.28 23.06 47.73
C PRO A 261 2.36 22.09 47.17
N LEU A 262 3.30 22.65 46.38
CA LEU A 262 4.71 22.22 46.31
C LEU A 262 5.38 22.51 47.68
N PRO A 263 6.41 21.76 48.16
CA PRO A 263 7.84 22.02 47.82
C PRO A 263 8.78 20.80 48.11
N PRO A 264 10.12 20.90 48.30
CA PRO A 264 11.12 21.92 47.93
C PRO A 264 12.35 21.37 47.16
N THR A 265 13.07 22.30 46.51
CA THR A 265 14.51 22.23 46.25
C THR A 265 15.28 22.80 47.46
N PRO A 266 16.43 22.21 47.82
CA PRO A 266 17.62 22.95 48.29
C PRO A 266 18.82 22.58 47.38
N GLY A 267 19.70 23.48 46.91
CA GLY A 267 20.27 24.64 47.57
C GLY A 267 21.78 24.42 47.72
N GLU A 268 22.55 24.99 46.78
CA GLU A 268 23.94 25.51 46.83
C GLU A 268 25.09 24.85 47.62
N ALA A 269 26.26 24.92 46.94
CA ALA A 269 27.61 25.21 47.44
C ALA A 269 28.56 24.06 47.85
N SER A 270 29.59 23.86 47.02
CA SER A 270 31.06 23.74 47.30
C SER A 270 31.69 23.09 46.07
N THR A 271 32.30 23.79 45.10
CA THR A 271 33.61 24.46 45.13
C THR A 271 34.70 23.61 45.78
N GLU A 272 35.41 22.81 44.99
CA GLU A 272 36.88 22.88 44.86
C GLU A 272 37.34 22.00 43.69
N SER A 273 37.97 22.65 42.71
CA SER A 273 38.91 22.04 41.76
C SER A 273 40.24 21.75 42.51
N PRO A 274 41.18 20.99 41.94
CA PRO A 274 41.99 21.50 40.82
C PRO A 274 42.21 20.48 39.69
N ALA A 275 42.24 21.02 38.48
CA ALA A 275 42.98 20.45 37.36
C ALA A 275 44.34 21.15 37.32
N GLU A 276 45.42 20.42 37.00
CA GLU A 276 46.56 20.98 36.25
C GLU A 276 47.37 19.84 35.58
N ASP A 277 47.36 19.88 34.24
CA ASP A 277 48.36 19.46 33.23
C ASP A 277 49.84 19.61 33.69
N ALA A 278 50.90 18.96 33.18
CA ALA A 278 51.15 17.94 32.15
C ALA A 278 52.62 17.41 32.34
N PRO A 279 53.41 17.01 31.32
CA PRO A 279 54.07 15.69 31.23
C PRO A 279 55.59 15.72 31.51
N GLY A 280 56.20 14.54 31.70
CA GLY A 280 57.66 14.42 31.77
C GLY A 280 58.15 12.97 31.73
N ASP A 281 58.98 12.70 30.72
CA ASP A 281 59.71 11.46 30.41
C ASP A 281 60.36 10.74 31.59
N GLY A 282 60.45 9.40 31.50
CA GLY A 282 61.23 8.61 32.45
C GLY A 282 61.16 7.11 32.23
N GLU A 283 62.05 6.61 31.37
CA GLU A 283 62.37 5.21 31.08
C GLU A 283 62.64 4.29 32.30
N LEU A 284 62.32 3.00 32.08
CA LEU A 284 63.00 1.78 32.56
C LEU A 284 62.72 1.19 33.96
N SER A 285 62.09 0.00 33.89
CA SER A 285 62.53 -1.28 34.47
C SER A 285 62.17 -1.59 35.93
N GLY A 286 61.40 -2.66 36.12
CA GLY A 286 61.12 -3.27 37.42
C GLY A 286 59.98 -4.27 37.36
N SER A 287 60.30 -5.50 36.99
CA SER A 287 59.41 -6.66 36.93
C SER A 287 58.82 -7.03 38.29
N GLU A 288 57.49 -6.99 38.43
CA GLU A 288 56.75 -7.83 39.38
C GLU A 288 55.49 -8.37 38.69
N ASN A 289 55.35 -9.69 38.77
CA ASN A 289 54.28 -10.52 38.22
C ASN A 289 52.90 -9.96 38.61
N ILE A 290 52.17 -9.44 37.63
CA ILE A 290 50.72 -9.25 37.74
C ILE A 290 50.10 -10.36 36.90
N ASP A 291 49.45 -11.32 37.57
CA ASP A 291 48.56 -12.29 36.94
C ASP A 291 47.61 -11.55 36.01
N LEU A 292 47.78 -11.76 34.70
CA LEU A 292 46.83 -11.31 33.70
C LEU A 292 45.49 -11.98 34.06
N PRO A 293 44.38 -11.23 34.19
CA PRO A 293 43.08 -11.88 34.31
C PRO A 293 42.92 -12.79 33.10
N GLU A 294 42.58 -14.05 33.36
CA GLU A 294 42.22 -15.05 32.36
C GLU A 294 41.31 -14.35 31.35
N VAL A 295 41.82 -14.12 30.14
CA VAL A 295 41.01 -13.67 29.01
C VAL A 295 40.05 -14.82 28.82
N VAL A 296 38.86 -14.68 29.41
CA VAL A 296 37.69 -15.44 29.01
C VAL A 296 37.60 -15.19 27.52
N GLU A 297 37.95 -16.20 26.72
CA GLU A 297 37.63 -16.21 25.30
C GLU A 297 36.13 -15.89 25.25
N GLU A 298 35.78 -14.66 24.87
CA GLU A 298 34.43 -14.34 24.42
C GLU A 298 34.23 -15.29 23.24
N ALA A 299 33.61 -16.44 23.53
CA ALA A 299 33.15 -17.33 22.49
C ALA A 299 32.26 -16.47 21.62
N GLU A 300 32.73 -16.15 20.42
CA GLU A 300 31.93 -15.46 19.41
C GLU A 300 30.58 -16.19 19.40
N GLU A 301 29.52 -15.48 19.80
CA GLU A 301 28.18 -16.07 19.87
C GLU A 301 27.72 -16.32 18.43
N ILE A 302 28.19 -17.43 17.85
CA ILE A 302 27.76 -17.91 16.54
C ILE A 302 26.26 -18.15 16.67
N SER A 303 25.46 -17.48 15.84
CA SER A 303 24.01 -17.62 15.90
C SER A 303 23.61 -19.08 15.65
N GLU A 304 22.52 -19.54 16.26
CA GLU A 304 22.02 -20.90 16.06
C GLU A 304 21.80 -21.20 14.56
N LEU A 305 21.41 -20.19 13.81
CA LEU A 305 21.23 -20.27 12.37
C LEU A 305 22.55 -20.36 11.58
N GLU A 306 23.62 -19.71 12.03
CA GLU A 306 24.94 -19.86 11.43
C GLU A 306 25.49 -21.28 11.65
N VAL A 307 25.27 -21.87 12.84
CA VAL A 307 25.62 -23.26 13.11
C VAL A 307 24.87 -24.21 12.17
N GLU A 308 23.57 -23.98 11.98
CA GLU A 308 22.74 -24.76 11.06
C GLU A 308 23.19 -24.61 9.60
N LEU A 309 23.48 -23.38 9.16
CA LEU A 309 23.95 -23.09 7.80
C LEU A 309 25.31 -23.76 7.54
N ARG A 310 26.22 -23.73 8.51
CA ARG A 310 27.51 -24.43 8.43
C ARG A 310 27.30 -25.94 8.38
N ALA A 311 26.42 -26.49 9.21
CA ALA A 311 26.11 -27.92 9.18
C ALA A 311 25.52 -28.37 7.83
N PHE A 312 24.64 -27.57 7.24
CA PHE A 312 24.07 -27.81 5.91
C PHE A 312 25.14 -27.87 4.83
N PHE A 313 26.03 -26.88 4.77
CA PHE A 313 27.13 -26.89 3.79
C PHE A 313 28.10 -28.04 4.04
N GLN A 314 28.40 -28.40 5.29
CA GLN A 314 29.25 -29.54 5.61
C GLN A 314 28.63 -30.85 5.10
N GLU A 315 27.32 -31.03 5.28
CA GLU A 315 26.60 -32.22 4.79
C GLU A 315 26.75 -32.36 3.27
N LEU A 316 26.64 -31.25 2.53
CA LEU A 316 26.78 -31.25 1.06
C LEU A 316 28.23 -31.48 0.61
N ILE A 317 29.21 -30.92 1.32
CA ILE A 317 30.64 -31.18 1.09
C ILE A 317 30.95 -32.65 1.33
N ASP A 318 30.48 -33.23 2.44
CA ASP A 318 30.68 -34.64 2.80
C ASP A 318 29.99 -35.58 1.81
N ALA A 319 28.86 -35.14 1.23
CA ALA A 319 28.16 -35.84 0.15
C ALA A 319 28.85 -35.70 -1.23
N GLY A 320 29.93 -34.91 -1.33
CA GLY A 320 30.69 -34.69 -2.56
C GLY A 320 29.97 -33.81 -3.58
N VAL A 321 29.03 -32.97 -3.12
CA VAL A 321 28.34 -32.00 -3.98
C VAL A 321 29.28 -30.82 -4.26
N GLU A 322 29.33 -30.36 -5.50
CA GLU A 322 30.14 -29.20 -5.87
C GLU A 322 29.50 -27.90 -5.36
N PRO A 323 30.29 -26.88 -4.93
CA PRO A 323 29.75 -25.63 -4.37
C PRO A 323 28.76 -24.87 -5.27
N SER A 324 28.89 -25.01 -6.59
CA SER A 324 27.97 -24.42 -7.55
C SER A 324 26.57 -25.04 -7.51
N ALA A 325 26.44 -26.27 -7.02
CA ALA A 325 25.17 -27.00 -6.93
C ALA A 325 24.51 -26.91 -5.54
N PHE A 326 25.15 -26.26 -4.55
CA PHE A 326 24.54 -26.10 -3.22
C PHE A 326 23.24 -25.31 -3.26
N MET A 327 23.15 -24.36 -4.19
CA MET A 327 21.99 -23.49 -4.38
C MET A 327 20.79 -24.23 -4.99
N ASP A 328 21.01 -25.42 -5.54
CA ASP A 328 19.98 -26.26 -6.17
C ASP A 328 19.33 -27.24 -5.16
N ASP A 329 19.82 -27.33 -3.92
CA ASP A 329 19.21 -28.17 -2.87
C ASP A 329 17.85 -27.57 -2.45
N PRO A 330 16.76 -28.37 -2.38
CA PRO A 330 15.44 -27.88 -1.97
C PRO A 330 15.39 -27.21 -0.58
N ARG A 331 16.34 -27.50 0.31
CA ARG A 331 16.47 -26.90 1.65
C ARG A 331 17.17 -25.55 1.62
N TRP A 332 17.93 -25.25 0.57
CA TRP A 332 18.71 -24.03 0.44
C TRP A 332 17.83 -22.77 0.47
N GLU A 333 16.68 -22.80 -0.22
CA GLU A 333 15.77 -21.65 -0.26
C GLU A 333 15.26 -21.28 1.15
N ASP A 334 14.89 -22.27 1.97
CA ASP A 334 14.40 -22.02 3.33
C ASP A 334 15.51 -21.48 4.25
N ILE A 335 16.69 -22.11 4.24
CA ILE A 335 17.81 -21.71 5.09
C ILE A 335 18.36 -20.33 4.69
N SER A 336 18.49 -20.06 3.39
CA SER A 336 18.95 -18.76 2.90
C SER A 336 17.94 -17.64 3.21
N GLU A 337 16.64 -17.91 3.13
CA GLU A 337 15.61 -16.96 3.53
C GLU A 337 15.66 -16.68 5.04
N ARG A 338 15.91 -17.70 5.87
CA ARG A 338 16.13 -17.52 7.32
C ARG A 338 17.39 -16.71 7.59
N ALA A 339 18.49 -16.97 6.89
CA ALA A 339 19.76 -16.27 7.08
C ALA A 339 19.62 -14.78 6.78
N VAL A 340 19.00 -14.45 5.63
CA VAL A 340 18.69 -13.07 5.27
C VAL A 340 17.74 -12.41 6.29
N ALA A 341 16.85 -13.20 6.93
CA ALA A 341 15.94 -12.68 7.95
C ALA A 341 16.62 -12.31 9.27
N GLU A 342 17.72 -12.98 9.64
CA GLU A 342 18.56 -12.62 10.80
C GLU A 342 19.67 -11.61 10.45
N GLY A 343 19.75 -11.19 9.18
CA GLY A 343 20.85 -10.34 8.70
C GLY A 343 22.17 -11.09 8.56
N LEU A 344 22.13 -12.42 8.54
CA LEU A 344 23.28 -13.29 8.35
C LEU A 344 23.60 -13.42 6.85
N GLU A 345 24.80 -13.00 6.45
CA GLU A 345 25.26 -13.15 5.08
C GLU A 345 25.77 -14.58 4.83
N THR A 346 25.15 -15.29 3.89
CA THR A 346 25.47 -16.70 3.61
C THR A 346 26.73 -16.89 2.77
N TRP A 347 27.09 -15.92 1.94
CA TRP A 347 28.25 -15.99 1.03
C TRP A 347 29.62 -16.05 1.74
N PRO A 348 29.91 -15.22 2.76
CA PRO A 348 31.16 -15.33 3.52
C PRO A 348 31.35 -16.70 4.19
N ILE A 349 30.27 -17.26 4.73
CA ILE A 349 30.26 -18.56 5.41
C ILE A 349 30.55 -19.68 4.41
N LEU A 350 29.90 -19.65 3.24
CA LEU A 350 30.17 -20.58 2.16
C LEU A 350 31.63 -20.52 1.68
N LEU A 351 32.19 -19.33 1.51
CA LEU A 351 33.59 -19.14 1.10
C LEU A 351 34.56 -19.66 2.17
N GLN A 352 34.26 -19.44 3.45
CA GLN A 352 35.05 -19.96 4.56
C GLN A 352 35.06 -21.50 4.55
N MET A 353 33.90 -22.12 4.37
CA MET A 353 33.76 -23.59 4.38
C MET A 353 34.39 -24.26 3.16
N THR A 354 34.24 -23.66 1.98
CA THR A 354 34.83 -24.19 0.74
C THR A 354 36.33 -23.94 0.64
N ALA A 355 36.87 -22.94 1.34
CA ALA A 355 38.31 -22.72 1.46
C ALA A 355 39.01 -23.64 2.49
N MET A 356 38.24 -24.28 3.39
CA MET A 356 38.74 -25.22 4.40
C MET A 356 38.64 -26.71 3.96
N GLY A 357 37.96 -26.99 2.83
CA GLY A 357 37.76 -28.33 2.27
C GLY A 357 38.84 -28.82 1.32
#